data_AF-A0A1Q5TCL5-F1
#
_entry.id   AF-A0A1Q5TCL5-F1
#
_cell.length_a   1.000
_cell.length_b   1.000
_cell.length_c   1.000
_cell.angle_alpha   90.00
_cell.angle_beta   90.00
_cell.angle_gamma   90.00
#
_symmetry.space_group_name_H-M   'P 1'
#
loop_
_entity.id
_entity.type
_entity.pdbx_description
1 polymer ?
#
loop_
_entity_poly.entity_id
_entity_poly.type
_entity_poly.pdbx_seq_one_letter_code
_entity_poly.pdbx_strand_id
1 'polypeptide(L)'
;MIDSGQEIHLKSGGKVVLEAAAEITLKVGGSFLKVTPGGILCSPINVGQGSGGSGRGVSLQLPEGVEPLPEVEFPVKKYCALQAQENAAWVIKAPLGGQS
;
A
#
# COMPACT_ATOMS: atom_id res chain seq x y z
N MET A 1 14.36 19.81 -25.40
CA MET A 1 13.56 18.56 -25.41
C MET A 1 14.50 17.45 -24.97
N ILE A 2 14.15 16.71 -23.92
CA ILE A 2 14.88 15.50 -23.52
C ILE A 2 14.12 14.35 -24.17
N ASP A 3 14.77 13.66 -25.08
CA ASP A 3 14.25 12.48 -25.78
C ASP A 3 15.27 11.36 -25.55
N SER A 4 14.81 10.25 -24.97
CA SER A 4 15.65 9.07 -24.79
C SER A 4 15.01 7.92 -25.54
N GLY A 5 15.81 7.26 -26.38
CA GLY A 5 15.33 6.19 -27.24
C GLY A 5 14.90 4.93 -26.50
N GLN A 6 15.28 4.73 -25.23
CA GLN A 6 14.96 3.51 -24.45
C GLN A 6 14.58 3.80 -22.99
N GLU A 7 15.42 4.52 -22.23
CA GLU A 7 15.19 4.77 -20.80
C GLU A 7 15.80 6.08 -20.31
N ILE A 8 15.18 6.72 -19.32
CA ILE A 8 15.72 7.89 -18.61
C ILE A 8 15.85 7.54 -17.13
N HIS A 9 17.08 7.45 -16.62
CA HIS A 9 17.34 7.28 -15.20
C HIS A 9 17.42 8.65 -14.51
N LEU A 10 16.42 8.98 -13.69
CA LEU A 10 16.36 10.23 -12.94
C LEU A 10 16.72 9.97 -11.47
N LYS A 11 18.03 9.96 -11.16
CA LYS A 11 18.55 9.73 -9.80
C LYS A 11 18.91 11.06 -9.13
N SER A 12 18.40 11.29 -7.92
CA SER A 12 18.80 12.41 -7.06
C SER A 12 19.35 11.88 -5.74
N GLY A 13 20.44 12.46 -5.25
CA GLY A 13 20.96 12.20 -3.90
C GLY A 13 20.16 12.91 -2.80
N GLY A 14 19.16 13.72 -3.18
CA GLY A 14 18.28 14.44 -2.28
C GLY A 14 16.85 14.49 -2.83
N LYS A 15 16.33 15.69 -3.08
CA LYS A 15 14.95 15.91 -3.57
C LYS A 15 14.91 16.09 -5.09
N VAL A 16 13.81 15.66 -5.72
CA VAL A 16 13.43 16.03 -7.09
C VAL A 16 12.15 16.85 -7.01
N VAL A 17 12.09 17.97 -7.72
CA VAL A 17 10.89 18.81 -7.86
C VAL A 17 10.55 18.91 -9.34
N LEU A 18 9.33 18.52 -9.71
CA LEU A 18 8.80 18.62 -11.06
C LEU A 18 7.74 19.72 -11.06
N GLU A 19 8.01 20.83 -11.73
CA GLU A 19 7.08 21.97 -11.83
C GLU A 19 6.50 22.06 -13.24
N ALA A 20 5.18 22.23 -13.32
CA ALA A 20 4.48 22.49 -14.56
C ALA A 20 3.39 23.54 -14.32
N ALA A 21 3.19 24.44 -15.29
CA ALA A 21 2.23 25.53 -15.17
C ALA A 21 0.78 25.05 -15.23
N ALA A 22 0.52 23.95 -15.95
CA ALA A 22 -0.83 23.44 -16.19
C ALA A 22 -0.99 21.98 -15.75
N GLU A 23 -0.07 21.10 -16.18
CA GLU A 23 -0.25 19.67 -15.98
C GLU A 23 1.07 18.90 -16.10
N ILE A 24 1.20 17.84 -15.31
CA ILE A 24 2.25 16.82 -15.47
C ILE A 24 1.58 15.52 -15.91
N THR A 25 2.01 14.95 -17.04
CA THR A 25 1.48 13.67 -17.54
C THR A 25 2.63 12.69 -17.79
N LEU A 26 2.55 11.52 -17.17
CA LEU A 26 3.41 10.37 -17.35
C LEU A 26 2.58 9.30 -18.07
N LYS A 27 2.96 8.94 -19.30
CA LYS A 27 2.24 7.95 -20.10
C LYS A 27 3.20 6.87 -20.58
N VAL A 28 2.81 5.61 -20.40
CA VAL A 28 3.51 4.43 -20.93
C VAL A 28 2.47 3.48 -21.50
N GLY A 29 2.49 3.29 -22.83
CA GLY A 29 1.50 2.47 -23.53
C GLY A 29 0.06 2.94 -23.26
N GLY A 30 -0.76 2.04 -22.69
CA GLY A 30 -2.15 2.30 -22.30
C GLY A 30 -2.33 2.84 -20.87
N SER A 31 -1.26 2.92 -20.08
CA SER A 31 -1.29 3.40 -18.69
C SER A 31 -0.84 4.85 -18.60
N PHE A 32 -1.43 5.60 -17.68
CA PHE A 32 -1.10 7.01 -17.48
C PHE A 32 -1.25 7.45 -16.01
N LEU A 33 -0.48 8.48 -15.64
CA LEU A 33 -0.62 9.26 -14.42
C LEU A 33 -0.58 10.74 -14.81
N LYS A 34 -1.61 11.49 -14.43
CA LYS A 34 -1.83 12.88 -14.80
C LYS A 34 -2.12 13.70 -13.55
N VAL A 35 -1.35 14.76 -13.36
CA VAL A 35 -1.47 15.69 -12.24
C VAL A 35 -1.92 17.03 -12.79
N THR A 36 -3.11 17.45 -12.37
CA THR A 36 -3.73 18.73 -12.76
C THR A 36 -4.10 19.51 -11.50
N PRO A 37 -4.43 20.81 -11.60
CA PRO A 37 -4.96 21.58 -10.48
C PRO A 37 -6.26 20.98 -9.91
N GLY A 38 -7.00 20.20 -10.70
CA GLY A 38 -8.20 19.48 -10.26
C GLY A 38 -7.94 18.17 -9.54
N GLY A 39 -6.67 17.74 -9.42
CA GLY A 39 -6.28 16.51 -8.74
C GLY A 39 -5.43 15.57 -9.59
N ILE A 40 -5.29 14.34 -9.08
CA ILE A 40 -4.46 13.29 -9.66
C ILE A 40 -5.37 12.25 -10.32
N LEU A 41 -5.19 12.04 -11.62
CA LEU A 41 -5.89 11.03 -12.41
C LEU A 41 -4.90 9.94 -12.81
N CYS A 42 -5.28 8.67 -12.68
CA CYS A 42 -4.46 7.56 -13.15
C CYS A 42 -5.30 6.49 -13.84
N SER A 43 -4.67 5.74 -14.74
CA SER A 43 -5.22 4.48 -15.22
C SER A 43 -5.34 3.47 -14.06
N PRO A 44 -6.21 2.44 -14.17
CA PRO A 44 -6.32 1.38 -13.15
C PRO A 44 -4.94 0.82 -12.81
N ILE A 45 -4.50 1.06 -11.57
CA ILE A 45 -3.24 0.58 -11.04
C ILE A 45 -3.53 -0.49 -9.99
N ASN A 46 -2.89 -1.64 -10.11
CA ASN A 46 -3.00 -2.71 -9.13
C ASN A 46 -2.20 -2.33 -7.87
N VAL A 47 -2.84 -1.61 -6.95
CA VAL A 47 -2.28 -1.27 -5.65
C VAL A 47 -2.70 -2.34 -4.66
N GLY A 48 -1.73 -3.00 -4.00
CA GLY A 48 -2.02 -3.98 -2.95
C GLY A 48 -2.31 -5.41 -3.44
N GLN A 49 -1.84 -5.80 -4.63
CA GLN A 49 -1.86 -7.22 -5.08
C GLN A 49 -0.85 -8.12 -4.34
N GLY A 50 -0.41 -7.71 -3.14
CA GLY A 50 0.26 -8.60 -2.21
C GLY A 50 -0.78 -9.15 -1.24
N SER A 51 -1.10 -10.44 -1.35
CA SER A 51 -1.72 -11.15 -0.23
C SER A 51 -0.64 -11.30 0.83
N GLY A 52 -0.83 -10.70 2.01
CA GLY A 52 -0.08 -11.12 3.18
C GLY A 52 -0.31 -12.62 3.34
N GLY A 53 0.74 -13.42 3.14
CA GLY A 53 0.62 -14.86 3.29
C GLY A 53 0.02 -15.19 4.66
N SER A 54 -0.88 -16.18 4.72
CA SER A 54 -1.47 -16.59 5.99
C SER A 54 -0.36 -17.11 6.90
N GLY A 55 0.02 -16.32 7.91
CA GLY A 55 1.00 -16.73 8.90
C GLY A 55 0.45 -17.92 9.68
N ARG A 56 1.17 -19.04 9.70
CA ARG A 56 0.88 -20.15 10.61
C ARG A 56 1.61 -19.92 11.92
N GLY A 57 0.95 -20.21 13.04
CA GLY A 57 1.61 -20.23 14.35
C GLY A 57 2.82 -21.16 14.35
N VAL A 58 3.87 -20.80 15.06
CA VAL A 58 5.10 -21.59 15.12
C VAL A 58 4.79 -22.93 15.79
N SER A 59 4.98 -24.04 15.07
CA SER A 59 4.88 -25.39 15.63
C SER A 59 6.27 -25.79 16.16
N LEU A 60 6.60 -25.28 17.34
CA LEU A 60 7.83 -25.66 18.04
C LEU A 60 7.64 -27.06 18.64
N GLN A 61 8.49 -28.00 18.25
CA GLN A 61 8.54 -29.30 18.90
C GLN A 61 9.22 -29.13 20.27
N LEU A 62 8.51 -29.54 21.33
CA LEU A 62 9.04 -29.47 22.70
C LEU A 62 10.20 -30.48 22.86
N PRO A 63 11.21 -30.19 23.70
CA PRO A 63 12.25 -31.16 24.06
C PRO A 63 11.66 -32.41 24.73
N GLU A 64 12.34 -33.55 24.61
CA GLU A 64 11.93 -34.79 25.27
C GLU A 64 11.83 -34.61 26.80
N GLY A 65 10.70 -35.04 27.38
CA GLY A 65 10.44 -34.98 28.82
C GLY A 65 9.70 -33.73 29.31
N VAL A 66 9.31 -32.80 28.43
CA VAL A 66 8.44 -31.67 28.77
C VAL A 66 6.99 -32.02 28.44
N GLU A 67 6.10 -31.94 29.43
CA GLU A 67 4.66 -32.13 29.21
C GLU A 67 4.13 -31.09 28.20
N PRO A 68 3.24 -31.48 27.27
CA PRO A 68 2.65 -30.55 26.32
C PRO A 68 2.02 -29.37 27.06
N LEU A 69 2.29 -28.15 26.57
CA LEU A 69 1.58 -26.98 27.07
C LEU A 69 0.07 -27.23 26.91
N PRO A 70 -0.76 -26.91 27.92
CA PRO A 70 -2.20 -27.01 27.78
C PRO A 70 -2.61 -26.19 26.55
N GLU A 71 -3.50 -26.75 25.72
CA GLU A 71 -4.01 -26.04 24.56
C GLU A 71 -4.79 -24.81 25.05
N VAL A 72 -4.10 -23.67 25.07
CA VAL A 72 -4.73 -22.41 25.40
C VAL A 72 -5.47 -21.97 24.14
N GLU A 73 -6.73 -22.34 24.05
CA GLU A 73 -7.66 -21.71 23.14
C GLU A 73 -7.76 -20.24 23.59
N PHE A 74 -6.88 -19.39 23.08
CA PHE A 74 -7.09 -17.96 23.18
C PHE A 74 -8.21 -17.66 22.19
N PRO A 75 -9.47 -17.43 22.64
CA PRO A 75 -10.51 -17.04 21.71
C PRO A 75 -10.02 -15.75 21.07
N VAL A 76 -9.73 -15.80 19.77
CA VAL A 76 -9.47 -14.60 18.98
C VAL A 76 -10.70 -13.74 19.21
N LYS A 77 -10.55 -12.66 19.99
CA LYS A 77 -11.67 -11.78 20.29
C LYS A 77 -12.21 -11.35 18.92
N LYS A 78 -13.50 -11.63 18.67
CA LYS A 78 -14.14 -11.52 17.35
C LYS A 78 -13.81 -10.22 16.62
N TYR A 79 -13.55 -9.13 17.35
CA TYR A 79 -13.12 -7.85 16.77
C TYR A 79 -11.82 -7.94 15.95
N CYS A 80 -10.79 -8.67 16.40
CA CYS A 80 -9.51 -8.75 15.67
C CYS A 80 -9.65 -9.45 14.33
N ALA A 81 -10.45 -10.52 14.26
CA ALA A 81 -10.68 -11.28 13.03
C ALA A 81 -11.57 -10.50 12.04
N LEU A 82 -12.53 -9.72 12.54
CA LEU A 82 -13.41 -8.90 11.71
C LEU A 82 -12.67 -7.68 11.13
N GLN A 83 -11.78 -7.03 11.89
CA GLN A 83 -10.97 -5.91 11.38
C GLN A 83 -9.90 -6.34 10.37
N ALA A 84 -9.42 -7.59 10.44
CA ALA A 84 -8.48 -8.10 9.43
C ALA A 84 -9.18 -8.45 8.10
N GLN A 85 -10.50 -8.72 8.15
CA GLN A 85 -11.32 -9.01 6.97
C GLN A 85 -12.06 -7.79 6.43
N GLU A 86 -12.21 -6.72 7.23
CA GLU A 86 -12.66 -5.45 6.71
C GLU A 86 -11.59 -4.95 5.75
N ASN A 87 -11.92 -5.01 4.47
CA ASN A 87 -11.07 -4.51 3.40
C ASN A 87 -10.96 -3.01 3.62
N ALA A 88 -9.96 -2.59 4.39
CA ALA A 88 -9.69 -1.20 4.71
C ALA A 88 -9.17 -0.54 3.43
N ALA A 89 -10.09 -0.24 2.52
CA ALA A 89 -9.89 0.77 1.52
C ALA A 89 -9.58 2.04 2.30
N TRP A 90 -8.29 2.36 2.43
CA TRP A 90 -7.82 3.58 3.06
C TRP A 90 -8.22 4.74 2.17
N VAL A 91 -9.49 5.14 2.28
CA VAL A 91 -9.95 6.43 1.80
C VAL A 91 -9.36 7.45 2.76
N ILE A 92 -8.33 8.18 2.30
CA ILE A 92 -7.84 9.36 3.01
C ILE A 92 -8.99 10.37 3.02
N LYS A 93 -9.79 10.35 4.09
CA LYS A 93 -10.85 11.33 4.30
C LYS A 93 -10.15 12.64 4.64
N ALA A 94 -10.26 13.64 3.76
CA ALA A 94 -9.78 14.98 4.04
C ALA A 94 -10.40 15.49 5.37
N PRO A 95 -9.67 16.26 6.18
CA PRO A 95 -10.22 16.82 7.40
C PRO A 95 -11.42 17.69 7.02
N LEU A 96 -12.60 17.31 7.51
CA LEU A 96 -13.82 18.09 7.38
C LEU A 96 -13.55 19.47 7.98
N GLY A 97 -13.76 20.50 7.16
CA GLY A 97 -13.50 21.89 7.50
C GLY A 97 -14.11 22.27 8.85
N GLY A 98 -13.29 22.93 9.67
CA GLY A 98 -13.76 23.67 10.82
C GLY A 98 -14.75 24.72 10.35
N GLN A 99 -16.00 24.57 10.78
CA GLN A 99 -16.98 25.63 10.73
C GLN A 99 -16.54 26.68 11.76
N SER A 100 -16.25 27.89 11.29
CA SER A 100 -16.29 29.12 12.08
C SER A 100 -17.55 29.89 11.73
#